data_AF-A0A965GB51-F1
#
_entry.id   AF-A0A965GB51-F1
#
_cell.length_a   1.000
_cell.length_b   1.000
_cell.length_c   1.000
_cell.angle_alpha   90.00
_cell.angle_beta   90.00
_cell.angle_gamma   90.00
#
_symmetry.space_group_name_H-M   'P 1'
#
loop_
_entity.id
_entity.type
_entity.pdbx_description
1 polymer ?
#
loop_
_entity_poly.entity_id
_entity_poly.type
_entity_poly.pdbx_seq_one_letter_code
_entity_poly.pdbx_strand_id
1 'polypeptide(L)'
;IEKLYLERIAFEIEVIKNMNFPGYFLVVADFIAWARNQGIRVGPGRGSAAGSLVSFALGITALDPIKYGLLFERFLNPGRVSLPDIDVDFDDRRRGEVIRYVTQKYGDDRVAQIITYGTIKAKQSLKDAARVLGMDYSVGEKLTKAMPRMVLGKDMTLSEMVEDPNSRPVVEYSADDSSDDEFDEETPEFEPVAIEPAALDLKSRYKEAAEFRKILEEDPDARKTFELARGLEGLKRQTSVHAAGVIMSAEPLLDVIPVIRRDDDGAIITAFAQHPCEELGLVKMDFLGLRNLTVLDSAIENALSNRGVTVVLEDLDLDGDENTYEMLSRGDTLGVFQLDGGQMRSLLRL
;
A
#
# COMPACT_ATOMS: atom_id res chain seq x y z
N ILE A 1 -13.62 37.13 -6.38
CA ILE A 1 -13.33 35.92 -5.60
C ILE A 1 -14.56 35.02 -5.55
N GLU A 2 -15.73 35.49 -5.10
CA GLU A 2 -16.97 34.68 -5.01
C GLU A 2 -17.40 33.99 -6.32
N LYS A 3 -17.33 34.66 -7.48
CA LYS A 3 -17.78 34.08 -8.76
C LYS A 3 -17.05 32.78 -9.12
N LEU A 4 -15.73 32.73 -8.94
CA LEU A 4 -14.91 31.55 -9.24
C LEU A 4 -15.30 30.36 -8.34
N TYR A 5 -15.54 30.61 -7.04
CA TYR A 5 -15.96 29.56 -6.10
C TYR A 5 -17.36 29.04 -6.46
N LEU A 6 -18.30 29.92 -6.79
CA LEU A 6 -19.66 29.55 -7.18
C LEU A 6 -19.68 28.73 -8.48
N GLU A 7 -18.90 29.13 -9.48
CA GLU A 7 -18.79 28.38 -10.74
C GLU A 7 -18.14 27.01 -10.51
N ARG A 8 -17.06 26.94 -9.73
CA ARG A 8 -16.37 25.68 -9.40
C ARG A 8 -17.27 24.74 -8.61
N ILE A 9 -17.92 25.21 -7.54
CA ILE A 9 -18.76 24.35 -6.71
C ILE A 9 -19.99 23.85 -7.48
N ALA A 10 -20.59 24.68 -8.34
CA ALA A 10 -21.71 24.27 -9.18
C ALA A 10 -21.29 23.16 -10.17
N PHE A 11 -20.15 23.33 -10.83
CA PHE A 11 -19.57 22.31 -11.71
C PHE A 11 -19.30 20.99 -10.98
N GLU A 12 -18.64 21.04 -9.82
CA GLU A 12 -18.33 19.84 -9.04
C GLU A 12 -19.60 19.12 -8.56
N ILE A 13 -20.59 19.86 -8.06
CA ILE A 13 -21.89 19.30 -7.65
C ILE A 13 -22.57 18.61 -8.82
N GLU A 14 -22.56 19.22 -10.01
CA GLU A 14 -23.14 18.62 -11.21
C GLU A 14 -22.45 17.31 -11.58
N VAL A 15 -21.11 17.29 -11.60
CA VAL A 15 -20.33 16.08 -11.88
C VAL A 15 -20.63 14.98 -10.85
N ILE A 16 -20.61 15.31 -9.55
CA ILE A 16 -20.88 14.35 -8.47
C ILE A 16 -22.28 13.74 -8.61
N LYS A 17 -23.30 14.55 -8.93
CA LYS A 17 -24.66 14.08 -9.17
C LYS A 17 -24.75 13.19 -10.41
N ASN A 18 -24.12 13.59 -11.51
CA ASN A 18 -24.14 12.83 -12.76
C ASN A 18 -23.44 11.47 -12.61
N MET A 19 -22.43 11.36 -11.75
CA MET A 19 -21.72 10.11 -11.45
C MET A 19 -22.38 9.29 -10.32
N ASN A 20 -23.51 9.75 -9.75
CA ASN A 20 -24.24 9.10 -8.67
C ASN A 20 -23.42 8.88 -7.37
N PHE A 21 -22.54 9.83 -7.03
CA PHE A 21 -21.78 9.82 -5.78
C PHE A 21 -22.24 10.77 -4.65
N PRO A 22 -23.40 11.48 -4.67
CA PRO A 22 -23.76 12.35 -3.54
C PRO A 22 -23.81 11.62 -2.19
N GLY A 23 -24.36 10.40 -2.15
CA GLY A 23 -24.44 9.62 -0.92
C GLY A 23 -23.07 9.29 -0.33
N TYR A 24 -22.09 9.01 -1.19
CA TYR A 24 -20.72 8.73 -0.76
C TYR A 24 -20.09 9.93 -0.04
N PHE A 25 -20.20 11.14 -0.62
CA PHE A 25 -19.70 12.37 0.02
C PHE A 25 -20.40 12.65 1.35
N LEU A 26 -21.71 12.41 1.44
CA LEU A 26 -22.46 12.62 2.68
C LEU A 26 -22.04 11.66 3.80
N VAL A 27 -21.80 10.38 3.46
CA VAL A 27 -21.29 9.40 4.44
C VAL A 27 -19.90 9.81 4.94
N VAL A 28 -19.01 10.23 4.03
CA VAL A 28 -17.66 10.67 4.40
C VAL A 28 -17.68 11.94 5.25
N ALA A 29 -18.44 12.95 4.85
CA ALA A 29 -18.60 14.18 5.62
C ALA A 29 -19.17 13.90 7.02
N ASP A 30 -20.09 12.95 7.15
CA ASP A 30 -20.74 12.61 8.40
C ASP A 30 -19.77 12.10 9.47
N PHE A 31 -18.98 11.05 9.18
CA PHE A 31 -18.06 10.51 10.19
C PHE A 31 -16.88 11.44 10.47
N ILE A 32 -16.48 12.27 9.51
CA ILE A 32 -15.47 13.33 9.73
C ILE A 32 -16.01 14.41 10.67
N ALA A 33 -17.23 14.89 10.42
CA ALA A 33 -17.88 15.87 11.27
C ALA A 33 -18.09 15.32 12.68
N TRP A 34 -18.54 14.06 12.80
CA TRP A 34 -18.65 13.38 14.08
C TRP A 34 -17.31 13.30 14.80
N ALA A 35 -16.24 12.86 14.12
CA ALA A 35 -14.90 12.75 14.70
C ALA A 35 -14.42 14.09 15.27
N ARG A 36 -14.54 15.18 14.50
CA ARG A 36 -14.18 16.53 14.97
C ARG A 36 -15.01 16.96 16.17
N ASN A 37 -16.32 16.69 16.17
CA ASN A 37 -17.21 17.00 17.30
C ASN A 37 -16.86 16.21 18.58
N GLN A 38 -16.23 15.04 18.45
CA GLN A 38 -15.68 14.26 19.58
C GLN A 38 -14.26 14.69 19.97
N GLY A 39 -13.71 15.75 19.36
CA GLY A 39 -12.34 16.20 19.56
C GLY A 39 -11.30 15.22 19.02
N ILE A 40 -11.66 14.36 18.06
CA ILE A 40 -10.70 13.49 17.36
C ILE A 40 -10.07 14.31 16.24
N ARG A 41 -8.74 14.44 16.25
CA ARG A 41 -8.04 15.14 15.18
C ARG A 41 -8.17 14.37 13.87
N VAL A 42 -8.52 15.11 12.83
CA VAL A 42 -8.62 14.63 11.44
C VAL A 42 -7.57 15.36 10.62
N GLY A 43 -6.85 14.65 9.77
CA GLY A 43 -5.87 15.26 8.87
C GLY A 43 -6.52 16.24 7.87
N PRO A 44 -5.72 17.10 7.23
CA PRO A 44 -6.23 18.10 6.28
C PRO A 44 -6.75 17.50 4.96
N GLY A 45 -6.63 16.19 4.78
CA GLY A 45 -6.95 15.47 3.55
C GLY A 45 -5.68 14.96 2.86
N ARG A 46 -5.85 13.91 2.06
CA ARG A 46 -4.77 13.27 1.30
C ARG A 46 -5.24 12.86 -0.09
N GLY A 47 -4.27 12.52 -0.93
CA GLY A 47 -4.55 12.09 -2.29
C GLY A 47 -5.25 13.17 -3.09
N SER A 48 -6.08 12.76 -4.05
CA SER A 48 -6.74 13.67 -4.97
C SER A 48 -7.95 14.38 -4.37
N ALA A 49 -8.54 13.88 -3.28
CA ALA A 49 -9.72 14.46 -2.64
C ALA A 49 -9.55 15.96 -2.26
N ALA A 50 -8.32 16.38 -1.96
CA ALA A 50 -7.97 17.78 -1.67
C ALA A 50 -8.20 18.74 -2.84
N GLY A 51 -8.35 18.24 -4.07
CA GLY A 51 -8.66 19.05 -5.25
C GLY A 51 -10.13 19.43 -5.42
N SER A 52 -11.03 18.95 -4.55
CA SER A 52 -12.46 19.23 -4.62
C SER A 52 -12.88 20.35 -3.67
N LEU A 53 -13.50 21.39 -4.23
CA LEU A 53 -14.14 22.45 -3.46
C LEU A 53 -15.36 21.94 -2.70
N VAL A 54 -16.07 20.93 -3.22
CA VAL A 54 -17.16 20.25 -2.49
C VAL A 54 -16.61 19.52 -1.27
N SER A 55 -15.49 18.80 -1.38
CA SER A 55 -14.83 18.17 -0.23
C SER A 55 -14.41 19.20 0.82
N PHE A 56 -13.85 20.33 0.40
CA PHE A 56 -13.48 21.42 1.30
C PHE A 56 -14.70 22.03 2.00
N ALA A 57 -15.77 22.33 1.24
CA ALA A 57 -17.00 22.92 1.78
C ALA A 57 -17.76 22.01 2.75
N LEU A 58 -17.71 20.69 2.54
CA LEU A 58 -18.27 19.69 3.46
C LEU A 58 -17.34 19.40 4.64
N GLY A 59 -16.15 19.99 4.68
CA GLY A 59 -15.13 19.73 5.69
C GLY A 59 -14.47 18.35 5.54
N ILE A 60 -14.64 17.64 4.43
CA ILE A 60 -13.91 16.38 4.18
C ILE A 60 -12.40 16.65 4.12
N THR A 61 -12.02 17.76 3.50
CA THR A 61 -10.64 18.27 3.45
C THR A 61 -10.58 19.64 4.14
N ALA A 62 -9.39 20.06 4.55
CA ALA A 62 -9.15 21.34 5.22
C ALA A 62 -8.26 22.29 4.39
N LEU A 63 -7.98 21.94 3.12
CA LEU A 63 -7.16 22.73 2.22
C LEU A 63 -8.03 23.37 1.13
N ASP A 64 -7.93 24.68 0.96
CA ASP A 64 -8.67 25.40 -0.08
C ASP A 64 -8.10 25.10 -1.49
N PRO A 65 -8.81 24.34 -2.34
CA PRO A 65 -8.28 23.93 -3.62
C PRO A 65 -8.07 25.09 -4.60
N ILE A 66 -8.84 26.17 -4.47
CA ILE A 66 -8.70 27.33 -5.37
C ILE A 66 -7.46 28.13 -4.97
N LYS A 67 -7.22 28.34 -3.67
CA LYS A 67 -6.02 29.04 -3.17
C LYS A 67 -4.73 28.38 -3.68
N TYR A 68 -4.67 27.04 -3.65
CA TYR A 68 -3.46 26.28 -4.01
C TYR A 68 -3.45 25.75 -5.45
N GLY A 69 -4.42 26.14 -6.29
CA GLY A 69 -4.48 25.72 -7.70
C GLY A 69 -4.68 24.22 -7.90
N LEU A 70 -5.39 23.55 -6.98
CA LEU A 70 -5.67 22.12 -7.05
C LEU A 70 -6.82 21.81 -8.01
N LEU A 71 -6.67 20.70 -8.73
CA LEU A 71 -7.54 20.32 -9.84
C LEU A 71 -8.56 19.27 -9.40
N PHE A 72 -9.85 19.53 -9.64
CA PHE A 72 -10.94 18.60 -9.32
C PHE A 72 -10.92 17.38 -10.23
N GLU A 73 -10.54 17.56 -11.49
CA GLU A 73 -10.50 16.51 -12.51
C GLU A 73 -9.44 15.44 -12.22
N ARG A 74 -8.46 15.77 -11.36
CA ARG A 74 -7.50 14.80 -10.84
C ARG A 74 -8.14 13.83 -9.84
N PHE A 75 -9.22 14.27 -9.19
CA PHE A 75 -10.03 13.50 -8.26
C PHE A 75 -11.15 12.76 -8.97
N LEU A 76 -12.06 13.50 -9.60
CA LEU A 76 -13.19 12.96 -10.35
C LEU A 76 -13.10 13.45 -11.79
N ASN A 77 -12.74 12.54 -12.69
CA ASN A 77 -12.67 12.83 -14.10
C ASN A 77 -14.06 12.62 -14.75
N PRO A 78 -14.69 13.66 -15.31
CA PRO A 78 -16.01 13.53 -15.93
C PRO A 78 -16.04 12.55 -17.11
N GLY A 79 -14.91 12.33 -17.78
CA GLY A 79 -14.77 11.40 -18.90
C GLY A 79 -14.57 9.93 -18.49
N ARG A 80 -14.40 9.62 -17.21
CA ARG A 80 -14.22 8.26 -16.70
C ARG A 80 -14.96 8.07 -15.38
N VAL A 81 -16.03 7.29 -15.41
CA VAL A 81 -16.74 6.90 -14.20
C VAL A 81 -15.96 5.82 -13.46
N SER A 82 -15.33 6.21 -12.36
CA SER A 82 -14.70 5.33 -11.39
C SER A 82 -15.06 5.78 -9.98
N LEU A 83 -15.17 4.83 -9.04
CA LEU A 83 -15.44 5.14 -7.65
C LEU A 83 -14.34 6.08 -7.11
N PRO A 84 -14.70 7.22 -6.48
CA PRO A 84 -13.72 8.06 -5.81
C PRO A 84 -13.15 7.36 -4.59
N ASP A 85 -11.82 7.42 -4.42
CA ASP A 85 -11.15 6.96 -3.20
C ASP A 85 -10.88 8.19 -2.31
N ILE A 86 -11.57 8.27 -1.16
CA ILE A 86 -11.35 9.33 -0.17
C ILE A 86 -10.78 8.67 1.07
N ASP A 87 -9.45 8.71 1.17
CA ASP A 87 -8.73 8.23 2.34
C ASP A 87 -8.74 9.32 3.43
N VAL A 88 -9.04 8.92 4.66
CA VAL A 88 -9.16 9.85 5.79
C VAL A 88 -8.18 9.48 6.89
N ASP A 89 -7.41 10.49 7.33
CA ASP A 89 -6.41 10.36 8.38
C ASP A 89 -6.98 10.79 9.73
N PHE A 90 -6.79 9.97 10.76
CA PHE A 90 -7.23 10.22 12.14
C PHE A 90 -6.05 10.08 13.12
N ASP A 91 -6.20 10.65 14.32
CA ASP A 91 -5.34 10.28 15.46
C ASP A 91 -5.36 8.75 15.66
N ASP A 92 -4.18 8.13 15.57
CA ASP A 92 -3.97 6.69 15.69
C ASP A 92 -4.59 6.10 16.97
N ARG A 93 -4.58 6.87 18.07
CA ARG A 93 -5.14 6.46 19.37
C ARG A 93 -6.66 6.32 19.33
N ARG A 94 -7.34 7.14 18.52
CA ARG A 94 -8.80 7.35 18.56
C ARG A 94 -9.51 6.89 17.28
N ARG A 95 -8.79 6.45 16.26
CA ARG A 95 -9.35 5.85 15.03
C ARG A 95 -10.40 4.77 15.31
N GLY A 96 -10.18 3.92 16.32
CA GLY A 96 -11.13 2.87 16.69
C GLY A 96 -12.51 3.40 17.12
N GLU A 97 -12.58 4.62 17.66
CA GLU A 97 -13.85 5.28 18.00
C GLU A 97 -14.66 5.62 16.73
N VAL A 98 -13.98 6.09 15.68
CA VAL A 98 -14.62 6.42 14.40
C VAL A 98 -15.17 5.17 13.72
N ILE A 99 -14.40 4.08 13.70
CA ILE A 99 -14.87 2.79 13.14
C ILE A 99 -16.09 2.29 13.91
N ARG A 100 -16.09 2.38 15.25
CA ARG A 100 -17.26 2.03 16.06
C ARG A 100 -18.47 2.90 15.76
N TYR A 101 -18.29 4.21 15.61
CA TYR A 101 -19.39 5.12 15.22
C TYR A 101 -20.01 4.73 13.88
N VAL A 102 -19.17 4.51 12.86
CA VAL A 102 -19.63 4.09 11.53
C VAL A 102 -20.38 2.76 11.62
N THR A 103 -19.84 1.80 12.38
CA THR A 103 -20.49 0.49 12.58
C THR A 103 -21.86 0.64 13.24
N GLN A 104 -21.97 1.43 14.31
CA GLN A 104 -23.23 1.67 15.02
C GLN A 104 -24.27 2.42 14.17
N LYS A 105 -23.81 3.37 13.35
CA LYS A 105 -24.68 4.21 12.54
C LYS A 105 -25.20 3.53 11.29
N TYR A 106 -24.34 2.78 10.60
CA TYR A 106 -24.66 2.18 9.30
C TYR A 106 -25.02 0.69 9.36
N GLY A 107 -24.86 0.05 10.52
CA GLY A 107 -25.23 -1.34 10.77
C GLY A 107 -24.01 -2.23 11.00
N ASP A 108 -24.04 -3.04 12.05
CA ASP A 108 -22.99 -4.02 12.36
C ASP A 108 -22.97 -5.19 11.36
N ASP A 109 -24.09 -5.43 10.69
CA ASP A 109 -24.27 -6.35 9.58
C ASP A 109 -23.82 -5.77 8.23
N ARG A 110 -23.49 -4.47 8.15
CA ARG A 110 -23.18 -3.75 6.90
C ARG A 110 -21.78 -3.14 6.85
N VAL A 111 -21.07 -3.16 7.97
CA VAL A 111 -19.72 -2.58 8.11
C VAL A 111 -18.76 -3.67 8.58
N ALA A 112 -17.66 -3.86 7.86
CA ALA A 112 -16.63 -4.83 8.23
C ALA A 112 -15.22 -4.31 7.94
N GLN A 113 -14.25 -4.73 8.75
CA GLN A 113 -12.84 -4.48 8.46
C GLN A 113 -12.34 -5.47 7.39
N ILE A 114 -11.37 -5.06 6.59
CA ILE A 114 -10.85 -5.91 5.51
C ILE A 114 -9.84 -6.92 6.05
N ILE A 115 -9.94 -8.19 5.64
CA ILE A 115 -8.90 -9.19 5.95
C ILE A 115 -7.64 -8.99 5.10
N THR A 116 -6.50 -9.30 5.70
CA THR A 116 -5.23 -9.40 5.02
C THR A 116 -4.67 -10.80 5.18
N TYR A 117 -4.14 -11.34 4.10
CA TYR A 117 -3.50 -12.65 4.08
C TYR A 117 -1.98 -12.48 4.07
N GLY A 118 -1.34 -12.84 5.19
CA GLY A 118 0.10 -12.85 5.29
C GLY A 118 0.70 -13.92 4.38
N THR A 119 1.48 -13.51 3.39
CA THR A 119 2.20 -14.40 2.47
C THR A 119 3.59 -14.71 3.02
N ILE A 120 4.02 -15.97 2.98
CA ILE A 120 5.39 -16.37 3.32
C ILE A 120 6.35 -15.76 2.29
N LYS A 121 7.33 -14.97 2.76
CA LYS A 121 8.36 -14.31 1.94
C LYS A 121 9.65 -15.12 1.91
N ALA A 122 10.49 -14.95 0.89
CA ALA A 122 11.79 -15.63 0.71
C ALA A 122 12.62 -15.82 2.00
N LYS A 123 12.88 -14.75 2.76
CA LYS A 123 13.67 -14.85 4.00
C LYS A 123 13.01 -15.75 5.05
N GLN A 124 11.68 -15.69 5.14
CA GLN A 124 10.91 -16.47 6.09
C GLN A 124 10.79 -17.93 5.64
N SER A 125 10.58 -18.20 4.36
CA SER A 125 10.52 -19.56 3.82
C SER A 125 11.85 -20.29 4.02
N LEU A 126 13.00 -19.62 3.84
CA LEU A 126 14.32 -20.20 4.11
C LEU A 126 14.50 -20.61 5.58
N LYS A 127 14.13 -19.74 6.52
CA LYS A 127 14.23 -20.02 7.95
C LYS A 127 13.27 -21.13 8.40
N ASP A 128 12.06 -21.14 7.86
CA ASP A 128 11.07 -22.16 8.19
C ASP A 128 11.44 -23.52 7.58
N ALA A 129 11.94 -23.55 6.34
CA ALA A 129 12.44 -24.77 5.70
C ALA A 129 13.61 -25.39 6.49
N ALA A 130 14.57 -24.57 6.92
CA ALA A 130 15.69 -25.04 7.75
C ALA A 130 15.18 -25.68 9.05
N ARG A 131 14.21 -25.04 9.72
CA ARG A 131 13.59 -25.54 10.95
C ARG A 131 12.86 -26.86 10.73
N VAL A 132 12.09 -26.98 9.63
CA VAL A 132 11.34 -28.21 9.30
C VAL A 132 12.26 -29.38 9.01
N LEU A 133 13.40 -29.12 8.36
CA LEU A 133 14.40 -30.15 8.05
C LEU A 133 15.27 -30.55 9.24
N GLY A 134 15.11 -29.89 10.40
CA GLY A 134 15.94 -30.13 11.58
C GLY A 134 17.38 -29.65 11.42
N MET A 135 17.63 -28.69 10.51
CA MET A 135 18.95 -28.11 10.29
C MET A 135 19.33 -27.15 11.42
N ASP A 136 20.63 -26.95 11.61
CA ASP A 136 21.13 -25.91 12.51
C ASP A 136 20.66 -24.52 12.07
N TYR A 137 20.40 -23.64 13.06
CA TYR A 137 19.94 -22.27 12.81
C TYR A 137 20.89 -21.48 11.89
N SER A 138 22.19 -21.82 11.94
CA SER A 138 23.23 -21.22 11.11
C SER A 138 22.98 -21.39 9.61
N VAL A 139 22.35 -22.50 9.17
CA VAL A 139 22.08 -22.78 7.75
C VAL A 139 21.09 -21.76 7.19
N GLY A 140 19.96 -21.57 7.88
CA GLY A 140 18.97 -20.57 7.50
C GLY A 140 19.52 -19.14 7.58
N GLU A 141 20.31 -18.83 8.61
CA GLU A 141 20.92 -17.51 8.75
C GLU A 141 21.92 -17.21 7.64
N LYS A 142 22.79 -18.17 7.30
CA LYS A 142 23.76 -18.11 6.19
C LYS A 142 23.07 -17.77 4.87
N LEU A 143 21.99 -18.50 4.54
CA LEU A 143 21.19 -18.24 3.34
C LEU A 143 20.57 -16.83 3.35
N THR A 144 19.93 -16.43 4.45
CA THR A 144 19.28 -15.11 4.50
C THR A 144 20.23 -13.91 4.47
N LYS A 145 21.48 -14.07 4.94
CA LYS A 145 22.51 -13.02 4.89
C LYS A 145 23.10 -12.83 3.50
N ALA A 146 23.20 -13.91 2.72
CA ALA A 146 23.68 -13.87 1.35
C ALA A 146 22.63 -13.37 0.34
N MET A 147 21.39 -13.17 0.78
CA MET A 147 20.34 -12.58 -0.07
C MET A 147 20.66 -11.12 -0.43
N PRO A 148 20.37 -10.70 -1.66
CA PRO A 148 20.48 -9.31 -2.07
C PRO A 148 19.69 -8.35 -1.16
N ARG A 149 20.12 -7.09 -1.14
CA ARG A 149 19.42 -6.05 -0.40
C ARG A 149 18.01 -5.84 -0.96
N MET A 150 17.11 -5.49 -0.06
CA MET A 150 15.74 -5.12 -0.41
C MET A 150 15.74 -3.82 -1.23
N VAL A 151 14.93 -3.77 -2.28
CA VAL A 151 14.74 -2.57 -3.10
C VAL A 151 13.27 -2.16 -2.98
N LEU A 152 13.02 -0.90 -2.62
CA LEU A 152 11.66 -0.35 -2.45
C LEU A 152 10.76 -1.21 -1.55
N GLY A 153 11.31 -1.76 -0.46
CA GLY A 153 10.54 -2.57 0.49
C GLY A 153 10.26 -4.01 0.03
N LYS A 154 10.78 -4.45 -1.12
CA LYS A 154 10.58 -5.81 -1.65
C LYS A 154 11.88 -6.61 -1.67
N ASP A 155 11.85 -7.76 -0.99
CA ASP A 155 12.89 -8.77 -1.16
C ASP A 155 12.76 -9.40 -2.55
N MET A 156 13.89 -9.81 -3.11
CA MET A 156 13.94 -10.65 -4.29
C MET A 156 13.40 -12.05 -3.93
N THR A 157 12.62 -12.65 -4.82
CA THR A 157 12.06 -14.00 -4.65
C THR A 157 13.13 -15.07 -4.79
N LEU A 158 12.86 -16.27 -4.29
CA LEU A 158 13.80 -17.39 -4.38
C LEU A 158 14.05 -17.83 -5.83
N SER A 159 13.01 -17.83 -6.68
CA SER A 159 13.17 -18.15 -8.11
C SER A 159 14.05 -17.13 -8.83
N GLU A 160 13.83 -15.82 -8.62
CA GLU A 160 14.66 -14.78 -9.25
C GLU A 160 16.15 -14.91 -8.88
N MET A 161 16.48 -15.49 -7.72
CA MET A 161 17.87 -15.67 -7.28
C MET A 161 18.62 -16.78 -8.04
N VAL A 162 17.91 -17.75 -8.62
CA VAL A 162 18.52 -18.94 -9.23
C VAL A 162 18.19 -19.11 -10.71
N GLU A 163 17.09 -18.53 -11.19
CA GLU A 163 16.71 -18.57 -12.59
C GLU A 163 17.31 -17.36 -13.30
N ASP A 164 18.27 -17.59 -14.22
CA ASP A 164 18.77 -16.52 -15.09
C ASP A 164 17.76 -16.28 -16.22
N PRO A 165 17.07 -15.12 -16.24
CA PRO A 165 16.10 -14.83 -17.29
C PRO A 165 16.73 -14.69 -18.68
N ASN A 166 18.06 -14.59 -18.77
CA ASN A 166 18.80 -14.50 -20.02
C ASN A 166 19.46 -15.83 -20.43
N SER A 167 19.25 -16.92 -19.66
CA SER A 167 19.75 -18.24 -20.04
C SER A 167 18.95 -18.78 -21.23
N ARG A 168 19.65 -19.25 -22.27
CA ARG A 168 19.01 -19.96 -23.39
C ARG A 168 18.65 -21.37 -22.91
N PRO A 169 17.45 -21.90 -23.21
CA PRO A 169 17.14 -23.29 -22.93
C PRO A 169 18.14 -24.18 -23.69
N VAL A 170 18.89 -24.99 -22.95
CA VAL A 170 19.74 -26.02 -23.55
C VAL A 170 18.82 -27.19 -23.90
N VAL A 171 18.54 -27.37 -25.19
CA VAL A 171 17.92 -28.61 -25.66
C VAL A 171 19.04 -29.65 -25.69
N GLU A 172 19.09 -30.51 -24.67
CA GLU A 172 19.95 -31.70 -24.72
C GLU A 172 19.32 -32.70 -25.70
N TYR A 173 19.91 -32.82 -26.89
CA TYR A 173 19.65 -33.98 -27.75
C TYR A 173 20.43 -35.16 -27.18
N SER A 174 19.72 -36.14 -26.61
CA SER A 174 20.30 -37.45 -26.30
C SER A 174 20.63 -38.17 -27.61
N ALA A 175 21.92 -38.32 -27.90
CA ALA A 175 22.40 -39.18 -28.98
C ALA A 175 22.29 -40.64 -28.53
N ASP A 176 21.07 -41.17 -28.48
CA ASP A 176 20.82 -42.58 -28.22
C ASP A 176 19.61 -43.02 -29.05
N ASP A 177 19.79 -43.04 -30.37
CA ASP A 177 18.99 -43.88 -31.24
C ASP A 177 19.89 -44.34 -32.40
N SER A 178 20.52 -45.49 -32.19
CA SER A 178 21.21 -46.24 -33.23
C SER A 178 20.23 -47.26 -33.79
N SER A 179 19.43 -46.82 -34.76
CA SER A 179 18.69 -47.71 -35.65
C SER A 179 19.23 -47.53 -37.05
N ASP A 180 19.88 -48.58 -37.56
CA ASP A 180 20.26 -48.73 -38.96
C ASP A 180 18.99 -48.75 -39.83
N ASP A 181 18.61 -47.60 -40.39
CA ASP A 181 17.66 -47.52 -41.50
C ASP A 181 18.32 -46.72 -42.64
N GLU A 182 18.58 -47.41 -43.76
CA GLU A 182 18.92 -46.81 -45.05
C GLU A 182 17.73 -45.97 -45.53
N PHE A 183 17.86 -44.64 -45.50
CA PHE A 183 16.90 -43.71 -46.11
C PHE A 183 17.60 -42.75 -47.08
N ASP A 184 16.96 -42.57 -48.23
CA ASP A 184 17.41 -41.84 -49.42
C ASP A 184 18.03 -40.46 -49.16
N GLU A 185 19.10 -40.16 -49.90
CA GLU A 185 19.76 -38.86 -49.98
C GLU A 185 18.87 -37.81 -50.68
N GLU A 186 17.94 -37.21 -49.95
CA GLU A 186 17.53 -35.83 -50.20
C GLU A 186 17.73 -35.03 -48.91
N THR A 187 18.84 -34.28 -48.84
CA THR A 187 19.05 -33.31 -47.77
C THR A 187 18.04 -32.18 -47.91
N PRO A 188 17.08 -32.00 -46.98
CA PRO A 188 16.24 -30.82 -46.99
C PRO A 188 17.13 -29.63 -46.65
N GLU A 189 17.19 -28.62 -47.52
CA GLU A 189 17.78 -27.33 -47.16
C GLU A 189 16.94 -26.69 -46.05
N PHE A 190 17.38 -26.83 -44.80
CA PHE A 190 16.82 -26.08 -43.69
C PHE A 190 17.34 -24.65 -43.75
N GLU A 191 16.45 -23.69 -44.02
CA GLU A 191 16.75 -22.30 -43.70
C GLU A 191 16.97 -22.19 -42.18
N PRO A 192 18.09 -21.60 -41.71
CA PRO A 192 18.29 -21.38 -40.29
C PRO A 192 17.18 -20.46 -39.79
N VAL A 193 16.28 -21.00 -38.98
CA VAL A 193 15.30 -20.20 -38.25
C VAL A 193 16.09 -19.22 -37.38
N ALA A 194 16.06 -17.94 -37.74
CA ALA A 194 16.59 -16.88 -36.91
C ALA A 194 15.74 -16.84 -35.62
N ILE A 195 16.22 -17.53 -34.59
CA ILE A 195 15.65 -17.38 -33.24
C ILE A 195 15.94 -15.94 -32.84
N GLU A 196 14.90 -15.11 -32.75
CA GLU A 196 15.03 -13.77 -32.21
C GLU A 196 15.75 -13.85 -30.85
N PRO A 197 16.80 -13.05 -30.61
CA PRO A 197 17.52 -13.09 -29.36
C PRO A 197 16.51 -12.85 -28.23
N ALA A 198 16.43 -13.81 -27.28
CA ALA A 198 15.61 -13.68 -26.09
C ALA A 198 15.77 -12.26 -25.52
N ALA A 199 14.66 -11.54 -25.38
CA ALA A 199 14.66 -10.15 -24.96
C ALA A 199 15.44 -10.03 -23.65
N LEU A 200 16.58 -9.34 -23.68
CA LEU A 200 17.45 -9.19 -22.52
C LEU A 200 16.68 -8.48 -21.41
N ASP A 201 16.45 -9.15 -20.27
CA ASP A 201 15.77 -8.50 -19.16
C ASP A 201 16.75 -7.55 -18.45
N LEU A 202 16.76 -6.30 -18.90
CA LEU A 202 17.55 -5.20 -18.34
C LEU A 202 17.19 -4.88 -16.87
N LYS A 203 16.07 -5.39 -16.35
CA LYS A 203 15.66 -5.21 -14.94
C LYS A 203 16.06 -6.38 -14.04
N SER A 204 16.62 -7.45 -14.60
CA SER A 204 17.02 -8.62 -13.83
C SER A 204 18.11 -8.30 -12.82
N ARG A 205 17.84 -8.68 -11.56
CA ARG A 205 18.78 -8.56 -10.44
C ARG A 205 19.56 -9.85 -10.19
N TYR A 206 19.48 -10.81 -11.12
CA TYR A 206 20.09 -12.13 -11.00
C TYR A 206 21.58 -12.09 -10.60
N LYS A 207 22.35 -11.12 -11.12
CA LYS A 207 23.77 -10.96 -10.80
C LYS A 207 24.03 -10.62 -9.34
N GLU A 208 23.10 -9.95 -8.65
CA GLU A 208 23.24 -9.59 -7.24
C GLU A 208 23.22 -10.82 -6.32
N ALA A 209 22.58 -11.91 -6.75
CA ALA A 209 22.44 -13.15 -5.97
C ALA A 209 23.59 -14.17 -6.20
N ALA A 210 24.73 -13.74 -6.75
CA ALA A 210 25.85 -14.64 -7.03
C ALA A 210 26.41 -15.34 -5.78
N GLU A 211 26.54 -14.61 -4.67
CA GLU A 211 26.98 -15.18 -3.38
C GLU A 211 25.99 -16.22 -2.84
N PHE A 212 24.68 -15.94 -2.98
CA PHE A 212 23.62 -16.87 -2.58
C PHE A 212 23.71 -18.18 -3.37
N ARG A 213 23.88 -18.12 -4.70
CA ARG A 213 24.03 -19.32 -5.54
C ARG A 213 25.28 -20.12 -5.21
N LYS A 214 26.41 -19.44 -4.96
CA LYS A 214 27.64 -20.09 -4.54
C LYS A 214 27.44 -20.93 -3.27
N ILE A 215 26.67 -20.43 -2.30
CA ILE A 215 26.33 -21.20 -1.09
C ILE A 215 25.51 -22.45 -1.43
N LEU A 216 24.57 -22.37 -2.37
CA LEU A 216 23.78 -23.53 -2.80
C LEU A 216 24.62 -24.60 -3.52
N GLU A 217 25.69 -24.19 -4.21
CA GLU A 217 26.63 -25.10 -4.87
C GLU A 217 27.56 -25.80 -3.89
N GLU A 218 28.02 -25.10 -2.86
CA GLU A 218 29.01 -25.59 -1.89
C GLU A 218 28.40 -26.38 -0.73
N ASP A 219 27.16 -26.11 -0.35
CA ASP A 219 26.53 -26.60 0.89
C ASP A 219 25.24 -27.41 0.58
N PRO A 220 25.30 -28.76 0.68
CA PRO A 220 24.16 -29.63 0.39
C PRO A 220 22.95 -29.38 1.29
N ASP A 221 23.18 -29.01 2.56
CA ASP A 221 22.10 -28.73 3.52
C ASP A 221 21.42 -27.41 3.18
N ALA A 222 22.20 -26.42 2.75
CA ALA A 222 21.68 -25.15 2.23
C ALA A 222 20.85 -25.36 0.96
N ARG A 223 21.31 -26.23 0.04
CA ARG A 223 20.55 -26.59 -1.17
C ARG A 223 19.23 -27.28 -0.83
N LYS A 224 19.25 -28.27 0.06
CA LYS A 224 18.03 -28.98 0.50
C LYS A 224 17.04 -28.03 1.18
N THR A 225 17.55 -27.11 1.99
CA THR A 225 16.76 -26.05 2.63
C THR A 225 16.11 -25.13 1.60
N PHE A 226 16.87 -24.71 0.60
CA PHE A 226 16.39 -23.86 -0.48
C PHE A 226 15.27 -24.52 -1.29
N GLU A 227 15.45 -25.78 -1.71
CA GLU A 227 14.43 -26.49 -2.50
C GLU A 227 13.10 -26.61 -1.75
N LEU A 228 13.14 -26.93 -0.45
CA LEU A 228 11.93 -26.92 0.38
C LEU A 228 11.35 -25.50 0.50
N ALA A 229 12.20 -24.48 0.70
CA ALA A 229 11.77 -23.09 0.84
C ALA A 229 11.08 -22.54 -0.42
N ARG A 230 11.48 -22.97 -1.61
CA ARG A 230 10.82 -22.61 -2.88
C ARG A 230 9.35 -23.03 -2.90
N GLY A 231 9.05 -24.23 -2.41
CA GLY A 231 7.68 -24.72 -2.29
C GLY A 231 6.84 -24.02 -1.21
N LEU A 232 7.49 -23.31 -0.27
CA LEU A 232 6.82 -22.58 0.81
C LEU A 232 6.60 -21.10 0.49
N GLU A 233 7.47 -20.49 -0.32
CA GLU A 233 7.33 -19.08 -0.70
C GLU A 233 6.00 -18.85 -1.46
N GLY A 234 5.29 -17.78 -1.11
CA GLY A 234 4.02 -17.44 -1.76
C GLY A 234 2.78 -18.07 -1.10
N LEU A 235 2.94 -19.08 -0.24
CA LEU A 235 1.81 -19.66 0.50
C LEU A 235 1.25 -18.67 1.54
N LYS A 236 -0.02 -18.83 1.87
CA LYS A 236 -0.69 -18.03 2.92
C LYS A 236 -0.39 -18.65 4.28
N ARG A 237 0.07 -17.80 5.22
CA ARG A 237 0.50 -18.21 6.56
C ARG A 237 -0.58 -17.99 7.62
N GLN A 238 -1.13 -16.77 7.64
CA GLN A 238 -2.02 -16.30 8.68
C GLN A 238 -2.90 -15.19 8.15
N THR A 239 -4.04 -15.00 8.81
CA THR A 239 -4.93 -13.87 8.57
C THR A 239 -4.63 -12.76 9.56
N SER A 240 -4.80 -11.51 9.12
CA SER A 240 -4.75 -10.31 9.95
C SER A 240 -5.81 -9.33 9.45
N VAL A 241 -5.96 -8.20 10.13
CA VAL A 241 -6.89 -7.13 9.72
C VAL A 241 -6.13 -6.01 9.03
N HIS A 242 -6.71 -5.45 7.97
CA HIS A 242 -6.15 -4.32 7.23
C HIS A 242 -5.96 -3.13 8.16
N ALA A 243 -4.83 -2.43 8.01
CA ALA A 243 -4.47 -1.35 8.92
C ALA A 243 -5.40 -0.14 8.82
N ALA A 244 -6.15 0.03 7.73
CA ALA A 244 -7.06 1.16 7.51
C ALA A 244 -8.43 0.78 6.96
N GLY A 245 -8.53 -0.37 6.29
CA GLY A 245 -9.55 -0.62 5.30
C GLY A 245 -10.82 -1.15 5.93
N VAL A 246 -11.91 -0.44 5.65
CA VAL A 246 -13.27 -0.78 6.08
C VAL A 246 -14.15 -0.87 4.85
N ILE A 247 -14.95 -1.92 4.79
CA ILE A 247 -15.98 -2.12 3.78
C ILE A 247 -17.32 -1.67 4.35
N MET A 248 -18.06 -0.95 3.53
CA MET A 248 -19.44 -0.58 3.77
C MET A 248 -20.32 -1.13 2.65
N SER A 249 -21.47 -1.67 3.03
CA SER A 249 -22.47 -2.23 2.12
C SER A 249 -23.85 -1.61 2.34
N ALA A 250 -24.62 -1.47 1.26
CA ALA A 250 -26.02 -1.06 1.33
C ALA A 250 -26.93 -2.21 1.82
N GLU A 251 -26.55 -3.45 1.51
CA GLU A 251 -27.20 -4.69 1.91
C GLU A 251 -26.40 -5.38 3.02
N PRO A 252 -27.02 -6.26 3.84
CA PRO A 252 -26.29 -7.06 4.82
C PRO A 252 -25.11 -7.79 4.17
N LEU A 253 -23.92 -7.71 4.77
CA LEU A 253 -22.68 -8.26 4.22
C LEU A 253 -22.77 -9.76 3.98
N LEU A 254 -23.49 -10.49 4.85
CA LEU A 254 -23.68 -11.94 4.72
C LEU A 254 -24.43 -12.36 3.45
N ASP A 255 -25.21 -11.45 2.85
CA ASP A 255 -25.92 -11.72 1.59
C ASP A 255 -25.01 -11.53 0.36
N VAL A 256 -23.85 -10.87 0.52
CA VAL A 256 -22.94 -10.49 -0.57
C VAL A 256 -21.59 -11.20 -0.47
N ILE A 257 -21.00 -11.27 0.73
CA ILE A 257 -19.68 -11.84 0.97
C ILE A 257 -19.63 -12.65 2.28
N PRO A 258 -18.76 -13.69 2.33
CA PRO A 258 -18.44 -14.33 3.60
C PRO A 258 -17.74 -13.35 4.56
N VAL A 259 -18.13 -13.38 5.83
CA VAL A 259 -17.50 -12.61 6.92
C VAL A 259 -17.09 -13.52 8.07
N ILE A 260 -16.12 -13.06 8.85
CA ILE A 260 -15.57 -13.72 10.03
C ILE A 260 -15.77 -12.77 11.20
N ARG A 261 -16.26 -13.29 12.33
CA ARG A 261 -16.27 -12.55 13.59
C ARG A 261 -15.03 -12.90 14.38
N ARG A 262 -14.29 -11.89 14.84
CA ARG A 262 -13.13 -12.10 15.70
C ARG A 262 -13.57 -12.33 17.15
N ASP A 263 -13.02 -13.36 17.79
CA ASP A 263 -13.44 -13.79 19.13
C ASP A 263 -13.04 -12.82 20.26
N ASP A 264 -11.98 -12.03 20.06
CA ASP A 264 -11.39 -11.15 21.07
C ASP A 264 -12.23 -9.89 21.35
N ASP A 265 -12.68 -9.20 20.29
CA ASP A 265 -13.37 -7.93 20.37
C ASP A 265 -14.70 -7.91 19.59
N GLY A 266 -15.07 -9.04 18.98
CA GLY A 266 -16.32 -9.17 18.24
C GLY A 266 -16.33 -8.45 16.90
N ALA A 267 -15.20 -7.91 16.42
CA ALA A 267 -15.12 -7.20 15.15
C ALA A 267 -15.51 -8.10 13.97
N ILE A 268 -16.31 -7.55 13.05
CA ILE A 268 -16.65 -8.21 11.79
C ILE A 268 -15.54 -7.92 10.78
N ILE A 269 -15.04 -8.97 10.16
CA ILE A 269 -13.93 -8.95 9.22
C ILE A 269 -14.40 -9.65 7.94
N THR A 270 -14.12 -9.07 6.76
CA THR A 270 -14.41 -9.74 5.48
C THR A 270 -13.60 -11.04 5.36
N ALA A 271 -14.11 -12.09 4.70
CA ALA A 271 -13.25 -13.23 4.37
C ALA A 271 -12.50 -13.02 3.03
N PHE A 272 -12.95 -12.08 2.20
CA PHE A 272 -12.23 -11.66 1.01
C PHE A 272 -11.29 -10.48 1.29
N ALA A 273 -10.12 -10.53 0.66
CA ALA A 273 -9.19 -9.39 0.65
C ALA A 273 -9.81 -8.20 -0.10
N GLN A 274 -9.13 -7.05 -0.06
CA GLN A 274 -9.60 -5.79 -0.63
C GLN A 274 -10.07 -5.91 -2.08
N HIS A 275 -9.24 -6.46 -2.97
CA HIS A 275 -9.51 -6.39 -4.41
C HIS A 275 -10.81 -7.11 -4.83
N PRO A 276 -11.08 -8.37 -4.41
CA PRO A 276 -12.38 -8.98 -4.68
C PRO A 276 -13.58 -8.21 -4.10
N CYS A 277 -13.43 -7.54 -2.95
CA CYS A 277 -14.52 -6.73 -2.39
C CYS A 277 -14.85 -5.54 -3.30
N GLU A 278 -13.83 -4.85 -3.82
CA GLU A 278 -13.99 -3.73 -4.76
C GLU A 278 -14.60 -4.18 -6.09
N GLU A 279 -14.18 -5.34 -6.62
CA GLU A 279 -14.74 -5.94 -7.84
C GLU A 279 -16.23 -6.27 -7.71
N LEU A 280 -16.68 -6.64 -6.51
CA LEU A 280 -18.09 -6.87 -6.19
C LEU A 280 -18.90 -5.57 -6.01
N GLY A 281 -18.27 -4.41 -6.15
CA GLY A 281 -18.93 -3.10 -6.04
C GLY A 281 -19.15 -2.64 -4.60
N LEU A 282 -18.51 -3.28 -3.62
CA LEU A 282 -18.56 -2.83 -2.22
C LEU A 282 -17.74 -1.55 -2.04
N VAL A 283 -18.20 -0.68 -1.15
CA VAL A 283 -17.54 0.61 -0.92
C VAL A 283 -16.40 0.42 0.08
N LYS A 284 -15.16 0.63 -0.39
CA LYS A 284 -13.97 0.71 0.46
C LYS A 284 -13.82 2.12 1.02
N MET A 285 -13.52 2.21 2.31
CA MET A 285 -13.09 3.44 2.96
C MET A 285 -11.85 3.16 3.82
N ASP A 286 -10.81 3.98 3.67
CA ASP A 286 -9.60 3.87 4.48
C ASP A 286 -9.62 4.85 5.64
N PHE A 287 -9.70 4.30 6.86
CA PHE A 287 -9.57 4.99 8.14
C PHE A 287 -8.14 4.81 8.62
N LEU A 288 -7.22 5.71 8.25
CA LEU A 288 -5.81 5.56 8.57
C LEU A 288 -5.48 6.23 9.91
N GLY A 289 -4.79 5.50 10.79
CA GLY A 289 -4.23 6.05 12.02
C GLY A 289 -2.87 6.68 11.73
N LEU A 290 -2.73 7.99 11.95
CA LEU A 290 -1.46 8.69 11.77
C LEU A 290 -0.87 9.14 13.10
N ARG A 291 0.35 8.67 13.37
CA ARG A 291 1.12 9.07 14.56
C ARG A 291 1.49 10.55 14.59
N ASN A 292 1.66 11.18 13.43
CA ASN A 292 2.00 12.61 13.39
C ASN A 292 0.84 13.48 13.95
N LEU A 293 -0.43 13.09 13.73
CA LEU A 293 -1.59 13.76 14.32
C LEU A 293 -1.59 13.60 15.84
N THR A 294 -1.27 12.41 16.34
CA THR A 294 -1.08 12.15 17.78
C THR A 294 0.00 13.05 18.39
N VAL A 295 1.13 13.21 17.68
CA VAL A 295 2.24 14.07 18.13
C VAL A 295 1.80 15.53 18.16
N LEU A 296 1.05 16.00 17.16
CA LEU A 296 0.50 17.36 17.13
C LEU A 296 -0.46 17.62 18.29
N ASP A 297 -1.39 16.70 18.57
CA ASP A 297 -2.28 16.82 19.73
C ASP A 297 -1.50 16.96 21.04
N SER A 298 -0.52 16.08 21.24
CA SER A 298 0.31 16.11 22.45
C SER A 298 1.11 17.42 22.55
N ALA A 299 1.59 17.96 21.42
CA ALA A 299 2.31 19.24 21.40
C ALA A 299 1.41 20.42 21.79
N ILE A 300 0.16 20.43 21.31
CA ILE A 300 -0.83 21.47 21.64
C ILE A 300 -1.23 21.38 23.12
N GLU A 301 -1.49 20.19 23.65
CA GLU A 301 -1.75 19.95 25.07
C GLU A 301 -0.60 20.43 25.96
N ASN A 302 0.65 20.18 25.53
CA ASN A 302 1.85 20.65 26.22
C ASN A 302 1.98 22.18 26.18
N ALA A 303 1.66 22.82 25.05
CA ALA A 303 1.68 24.28 24.94
C ALA A 303 0.65 24.92 25.88
N LEU A 304 -0.56 24.35 25.96
CA LEU A 304 -1.61 24.82 26.85
C LEU A 304 -1.24 24.64 28.32
N SER A 305 -0.80 23.44 28.71
CA SER A 305 -0.47 23.14 30.11
C SER A 305 0.75 23.88 30.64
N ASN A 306 1.77 24.09 29.80
CA ASN A 306 3.02 24.73 30.22
C ASN A 306 2.99 26.26 30.07
N ARG A 307 2.26 26.80 29.09
CA ARG A 307 2.29 28.23 28.76
C ARG A 307 0.91 28.90 28.71
N GLY A 308 -0.18 28.16 28.90
CA GLY A 308 -1.54 28.68 28.75
C GLY A 308 -1.89 29.08 27.30
N VAL A 309 -1.10 28.64 26.31
CA VAL A 309 -1.30 29.01 24.91
C VAL A 309 -2.24 28.00 24.26
N THR A 310 -3.35 28.49 23.73
CA THR A 310 -4.25 27.68 22.88
C THR A 310 -3.83 27.84 21.44
N VAL A 311 -3.55 26.72 20.76
CA VAL A 311 -3.17 26.70 19.34
C VAL A 311 -4.30 26.04 18.54
N VAL A 312 -4.81 26.76 17.55
CA VAL A 312 -5.73 26.24 16.53
C VAL A 312 -4.92 26.12 15.25
N LEU A 313 -4.71 24.88 14.76
CA LEU A 313 -3.81 24.64 13.62
C LEU A 313 -4.37 25.24 12.33
N GLU A 314 -5.68 25.25 12.19
CA GLU A 314 -6.43 25.75 11.05
C GLU A 314 -6.32 27.28 10.91
N ASP A 315 -5.99 27.98 11.99
CA ASP A 315 -5.84 29.44 12.04
C ASP A 315 -4.37 29.90 11.91
N LEU A 316 -3.42 28.97 11.74
CA LEU A 316 -2.02 29.32 11.62
C LEU A 316 -1.75 30.09 10.33
N ASP A 317 -1.02 31.20 10.46
CA ASP A 317 -0.49 31.93 9.31
C ASP A 317 0.66 31.14 8.69
N LEU A 318 0.36 30.48 7.57
CA LEU A 318 1.33 29.63 6.86
C LEU A 318 2.42 30.45 6.16
N ASP A 319 2.18 31.73 5.87
CA ASP A 319 3.10 32.56 5.10
C ASP A 319 3.89 33.54 6.00
N GLY A 320 3.40 33.81 7.22
CA GLY A 320 3.94 34.84 8.11
C GLY A 320 4.92 34.37 9.20
N ASP A 321 5.13 33.07 9.40
CA ASP A 321 6.04 32.57 10.46
C ASP A 321 7.48 32.40 9.97
N GLU A 322 8.24 33.49 9.99
CA GLU A 322 9.66 33.52 9.63
C GLU A 322 10.49 32.46 10.39
N ASN A 323 10.20 32.21 11.67
CA ASN A 323 10.97 31.27 12.49
C ASN A 323 10.84 29.83 11.99
N THR A 324 9.65 29.45 11.52
CA THR A 324 9.43 28.12 10.93
C THR A 324 10.28 27.97 9.66
N TYR A 325 10.27 28.97 8.78
CA TYR A 325 11.06 28.92 7.55
C TYR A 325 12.57 28.95 7.83
N GLU A 326 13.05 29.76 8.77
CA GLU A 326 14.45 29.77 9.17
C GLU A 326 14.91 28.41 9.72
N MET A 327 14.08 27.76 10.54
CA MET A 327 14.36 26.41 11.05
C MET A 327 14.47 25.39 9.90
N LEU A 328 13.55 25.46 8.94
CA LEU A 328 13.59 24.61 7.75
C LEU A 328 14.87 24.86 6.93
N SER A 329 15.23 26.12 6.67
CA SER A 329 16.43 26.50 5.93
C SER A 329 17.75 26.08 6.59
N ARG A 330 17.77 25.92 7.92
CA ARG A 330 18.92 25.32 8.64
C ARG A 330 18.97 23.79 8.52
N GLY A 331 17.93 23.16 7.98
CA GLY A 331 17.77 21.71 7.95
C GLY A 331 17.57 21.09 9.33
N ASP A 332 17.06 21.87 10.29
CA ASP A 332 16.80 21.45 11.67
C ASP A 332 15.46 20.69 11.78
N THR A 333 15.25 19.70 10.90
CA THR A 333 13.95 19.06 10.67
C THR A 333 13.85 17.63 11.22
N LEU A 334 14.70 17.26 12.18
CA LEU A 334 14.59 15.97 12.85
C LEU A 334 13.27 15.92 13.64
N GLY A 335 12.38 14.99 13.28
CA GLY A 335 11.03 14.90 13.85
C GLY A 335 9.97 15.77 13.15
N VAL A 336 10.35 16.54 12.12
CA VAL A 336 9.39 17.26 11.26
C VAL A 336 8.89 16.31 10.17
N PHE A 337 7.57 16.15 10.08
CA PHE A 337 6.93 15.20 9.17
C PHE A 337 7.39 15.40 7.72
N GLN A 338 7.73 14.30 7.03
CA GLN A 338 8.26 14.23 5.65
C GLN A 338 9.65 14.84 5.40
N LEU A 339 10.23 15.56 6.37
CA LEU A 339 11.46 16.35 6.17
C LEU A 339 12.66 15.87 7.01
N ASP A 340 12.56 14.73 7.68
CA ASP A 340 13.58 14.22 8.62
C ASP A 340 14.74 13.45 7.97
N GLY A 341 14.57 13.01 6.72
CA GLY A 341 15.56 12.24 5.96
C GLY A 341 16.90 12.97 5.80
N GLY A 342 18.01 12.22 5.86
CA GLY A 342 19.36 12.80 5.75
C GLY A 342 19.58 13.63 4.49
N GLN A 343 19.20 13.10 3.32
CA GLN A 343 19.31 13.79 2.05
C GLN A 343 18.34 14.97 1.94
N MET A 344 17.13 14.85 2.49
CA MET A 344 16.14 15.93 2.49
C MET A 344 16.62 17.13 3.32
N ARG A 345 17.21 16.87 4.50
CA ARG A 345 17.84 17.91 5.33
C ARG A 345 18.99 18.62 4.62
N SER A 346 19.80 17.89 3.87
CA SER A 346 20.85 18.51 3.05
C SER A 346 20.26 19.39 1.95
N LEU A 347 19.18 18.94 1.30
CA LEU A 347 18.47 19.72 0.28
C LEU A 347 17.87 21.01 0.85
N LEU A 348 17.28 20.97 2.05
CA LEU A 348 16.69 22.15 2.69
C LEU A 348 17.70 23.27 3.02
N ARG A 349 18.99 22.93 3.12
CA ARG A 349 20.07 23.89 3.41
C ARG A 349 20.65 24.56 2.16
N LEU A 350 20.33 24.03 0.98
CA LEU A 350 20.72 24.61 -0.31
C LEU A 350 19.77 25.76 -0.64
#